data_AF-A0A2I0D7Y5-F1
#
_entry.id   AF-A0A2I0D7Y5-F1
#
_cell.length_a   1.000
_cell.length_b   1.000
_cell.length_c   1.000
_cell.angle_alpha   90.00
_cell.angle_beta   90.00
_cell.angle_gamma   90.00
#
_symmetry.space_group_name_H-M   'P 1'
#
loop_
_entity.id
_entity.type
_entity.pdbx_description
1 polymer ?
#
loop_
_entity_poly.entity_id
_entity_poly.type
_entity_poly.pdbx_seq_one_letter_code
_entity_poly.pdbx_strand_id
1 'polypeptide(L)'
;MRNSLADVVKLLFGKYFLAIYLTLGVYLFGVFVFLKALGFWTSADIKNSIFWLLSVAFVLVFSLNKAKDSKYFKALIIDTIKVIAILQFVINFYNFSLVTELILLPILVFIGMLQAVAGLDSKNAQVAKILTNLMAIFGFGLLIYSIYKMANGYSDFFKLGTLHSFILPILLTILFLPYLYFLSLYSIYESYFIRLDFMTVKKGKVKKVKKYIRQRAHLNINRLNRIIERFDKRVFYDDTNLKKYVKKISKPDKASG
;
A
#
# COMPACT_ATOMS: atom_id res chain seq x y z
N MET A 1 -21.77 2.16 21.63
CA MET A 1 -21.14 1.74 20.36
C MET A 1 -21.70 2.45 19.10
N ARG A 2 -22.97 2.89 19.06
CA ARG A 2 -23.61 3.48 17.85
C ARG A 2 -23.02 4.83 17.36
N ASN A 3 -22.33 5.59 18.21
CA ASN A 3 -21.68 6.85 17.82
C ASN A 3 -20.30 6.66 17.17
N SER A 4 -19.67 5.47 17.28
CA SER A 4 -18.31 5.29 16.78
C SER A 4 -18.25 5.13 15.25
N LEU A 5 -19.28 4.57 14.62
CA LEU A 5 -19.28 4.37 13.16
C LEU A 5 -19.41 5.70 12.40
N ALA A 6 -20.29 6.60 12.85
CA ALA A 6 -20.44 7.92 12.23
C ALA A 6 -19.17 8.78 12.41
N ASP A 7 -18.53 8.69 13.58
CA ASP A 7 -17.26 9.38 13.84
C ASP A 7 -16.09 8.79 13.05
N VAL A 8 -16.06 7.46 12.88
CA VAL A 8 -15.08 6.78 12.00
C VAL A 8 -15.29 7.16 10.54
N VAL A 9 -16.54 7.23 10.07
CA VAL A 9 -16.84 7.70 8.70
C VAL A 9 -16.43 9.17 8.53
N LYS A 10 -16.75 10.04 9.48
CA LYS A 10 -16.29 11.45 9.45
C LYS A 10 -14.75 11.56 9.45
N LEU A 11 -14.06 10.67 10.15
CA LEU A 11 -12.59 10.60 10.15
C LEU A 11 -12.03 10.17 8.79
N LEU A 12 -12.66 9.18 8.12
CA LEU A 12 -12.29 8.74 6.76
C LEU A 12 -12.48 9.84 5.71
N PHE A 13 -13.43 10.76 5.91
CA PHE A 13 -13.65 11.92 5.04
C PHE A 13 -13.01 13.23 5.57
N GLY A 14 -12.09 13.12 6.53
CA GLY A 14 -11.34 14.28 7.01
C GLY A 14 -10.48 14.92 5.91
N LYS A 15 -10.23 16.23 6.02
CA LYS A 15 -9.44 17.02 5.06
C LYS A 15 -8.10 16.41 4.64
N TYR A 16 -7.46 15.63 5.52
CA TYR A 16 -6.20 14.94 5.26
C TYR A 16 -6.38 13.72 4.34
N PHE A 17 -7.41 12.89 4.58
CA PHE A 17 -7.74 11.76 3.70
C PHE A 17 -8.22 12.25 2.34
N LEU A 18 -8.98 13.33 2.29
CA LEU A 18 -9.43 13.96 1.04
C LEU A 18 -8.23 14.42 0.19
N ALA A 19 -7.21 15.03 0.80
CA ALA A 19 -5.99 15.39 0.10
C ALA A 19 -5.28 14.16 -0.50
N ILE A 20 -5.18 13.05 0.25
CA ILE A 20 -4.58 11.80 -0.23
C ILE A 20 -5.39 11.21 -1.40
N TYR A 21 -6.73 11.21 -1.32
CA TYR A 21 -7.59 10.73 -2.41
C TYR A 21 -7.44 11.59 -3.66
N LEU A 22 -7.34 12.91 -3.51
CA LEU A 22 -7.17 13.84 -4.62
C LEU A 22 -5.81 13.64 -5.29
N THR A 23 -4.72 13.55 -4.51
CA THR A 23 -3.39 13.29 -5.08
C THR A 23 -3.30 11.92 -5.76
N LEU A 24 -3.96 10.91 -5.19
CA LEU A 24 -4.07 9.58 -5.79
C LEU A 24 -4.81 9.64 -7.12
N GLY A 25 -5.96 10.32 -7.16
CA GLY A 25 -6.77 10.47 -8.36
C GLY A 25 -6.01 11.18 -9.49
N VAL A 26 -5.34 12.28 -9.18
CA VAL A 26 -4.50 13.01 -10.16
C VAL A 26 -3.36 12.13 -10.68
N TYR A 27 -2.69 11.39 -9.79
CA TYR A 27 -1.61 10.49 -10.18
C TYR A 27 -2.11 9.37 -11.11
N LEU A 28 -3.19 8.69 -10.73
CA LEU A 28 -3.77 7.60 -11.52
C LEU A 28 -4.30 8.09 -12.86
N PHE A 29 -4.90 9.28 -12.90
CA PHE A 29 -5.30 9.89 -14.17
C PHE A 29 -4.09 10.08 -15.10
N GLY A 30 -2.97 10.61 -14.59
CA GLY A 30 -1.72 10.71 -15.35
C GLY A 30 -1.20 9.36 -15.82
N VAL A 31 -1.25 8.33 -14.97
CA VAL A 31 -0.86 6.95 -15.32
C VAL A 31 -1.75 6.39 -16.43
N PHE A 32 -3.07 6.55 -16.36
CA PHE A 32 -3.98 6.06 -17.41
C PHE A 32 -3.80 6.80 -18.73
N VAL A 33 -3.58 8.12 -18.71
CA VAL A 33 -3.24 8.90 -19.91
C VAL A 33 -1.93 8.41 -20.52
N PHE A 34 -0.91 8.19 -19.70
CA PHE A 34 0.39 7.66 -20.13
C PHE A 34 0.25 6.26 -20.75
N LEU A 35 -0.46 5.34 -20.10
CA LEU A 35 -0.69 4.00 -20.62
C LEU A 35 -1.53 3.99 -21.90
N LYS A 36 -2.50 4.90 -22.01
CA LYS A 36 -3.29 5.09 -23.23
C LYS A 36 -2.43 5.57 -24.39
N ALA A 37 -1.52 6.52 -24.14
CA ALA A 37 -0.59 7.01 -25.16
C ALA A 37 0.36 5.91 -25.68
N LEU A 38 0.70 4.94 -24.83
CA LEU A 38 1.51 3.78 -25.21
C LEU A 38 0.69 2.62 -25.83
N GLY A 39 -0.64 2.76 -25.95
CA GLY A 39 -1.52 1.70 -26.47
C GLY A 39 -1.78 0.55 -25.49
N PHE A 40 -1.36 0.65 -24.23
CA PHE A 40 -1.55 -0.38 -23.19
C PHE A 40 -2.87 -0.22 -22.43
N TRP A 41 -3.60 0.88 -22.59
CA TRP A 41 -4.86 1.11 -21.88
C TRP A 41 -5.94 1.69 -22.81
N THR A 42 -7.12 1.10 -22.76
CA THR A 42 -8.31 1.49 -23.52
C THR A 42 -9.52 1.63 -22.60
N SER A 43 -10.63 2.17 -23.10
CA SER A 43 -11.86 2.28 -22.31
C SER A 43 -12.43 0.93 -21.87
N ALA A 44 -12.07 -0.17 -22.53
CA ALA A 44 -12.45 -1.53 -22.11
C ALA A 44 -11.81 -1.92 -20.77
N ASP A 45 -10.71 -1.27 -20.39
CA ASP A 45 -9.90 -1.61 -19.23
C ASP A 45 -10.35 -0.92 -17.94
N ILE A 46 -11.39 -0.08 -18.03
CA ILE A 46 -11.93 0.66 -16.88
C ILE A 46 -12.37 -0.31 -15.78
N LYS A 47 -13.09 -1.39 -16.12
CA LYS A 47 -13.55 -2.41 -15.14
C LYS A 47 -12.35 -2.99 -14.38
N ASN A 48 -11.33 -3.43 -15.12
CA ASN A 48 -10.13 -4.06 -14.57
C ASN A 48 -9.30 -3.07 -13.74
N SER A 49 -9.26 -1.80 -14.15
CA SER A 49 -8.55 -0.73 -13.44
C SER A 49 -9.22 -0.36 -12.12
N ILE A 50 -10.55 -0.32 -12.08
CA ILE A 50 -11.32 -0.12 -10.84
C ILE A 50 -11.12 -1.30 -9.89
N PHE A 51 -11.19 -2.53 -10.42
CA PHE A 51 -10.95 -3.72 -9.63
C PHE A 51 -9.54 -3.73 -9.04
N TRP A 52 -8.53 -3.42 -9.85
CA TRP A 52 -7.14 -3.27 -9.40
C TRP A 52 -6.99 -2.19 -8.33
N LEU A 53 -7.63 -1.03 -8.50
CA LEU A 53 -7.58 0.05 -7.52
C LEU A 53 -8.11 -0.42 -6.17
N LEU A 54 -9.33 -0.98 -6.13
CA LEU A 54 -10.02 -1.39 -4.91
C LEU A 54 -9.37 -2.59 -4.21
N SER A 55 -8.77 -3.52 -4.97
CA SER A 55 -8.14 -4.72 -4.41
C SER A 55 -6.67 -4.50 -4.09
N VAL A 56 -5.89 -4.00 -5.04
CA VAL A 56 -4.42 -3.96 -4.96
C VAL A 56 -3.93 -2.64 -4.40
N ALA A 57 -4.34 -1.53 -5.03
CA ALA A 57 -3.80 -0.23 -4.67
C ALA A 57 -4.18 0.14 -3.23
N PHE A 58 -5.44 -0.09 -2.82
CA PHE A 58 -5.87 0.11 -1.43
C PHE A 58 -5.08 -0.76 -0.45
N VAL A 59 -4.91 -2.06 -0.71
CA VAL A 59 -4.14 -2.95 0.17
C VAL A 59 -2.69 -2.49 0.30
N LEU A 60 -2.06 -2.03 -0.80
CA LEU A 60 -0.71 -1.49 -0.78
C LEU A 60 -0.62 -0.20 0.05
N VAL A 61 -1.58 0.72 -0.12
CA VAL A 61 -1.65 1.97 0.68
C VAL A 61 -1.82 1.66 2.17
N PHE A 62 -2.71 0.73 2.54
CA PHE A 62 -2.90 0.34 3.94
C PHE A 62 -1.69 -0.38 4.53
N SER A 63 -1.01 -1.20 3.72
CA SER A 63 0.21 -1.90 4.15
C SER A 63 1.35 -0.91 4.48
N LEU A 64 1.33 0.31 3.92
CA LEU A 64 2.30 1.36 4.28
C LEU A 64 2.26 1.75 5.76
N ASN A 65 1.11 1.67 6.42
CA ASN A 65 1.01 1.99 7.86
C ASN A 65 1.89 1.08 8.73
N LYS A 66 2.29 -0.09 8.23
CA LYS A 66 3.16 -1.03 8.95
C LYS A 66 4.64 -0.78 8.67
N ALA A 67 5.00 0.04 7.68
CA ALA A 67 6.38 0.20 7.24
C ALA A 67 7.16 1.23 8.08
N LYS A 68 8.11 0.75 8.89
CA LYS A 68 8.96 1.59 9.75
C LYS A 68 10.26 2.07 9.08
N ASP A 69 10.79 1.31 8.12
CA ASP A 69 12.02 1.67 7.39
C ASP A 69 11.97 1.29 5.89
N SER A 70 12.95 1.74 5.10
CA SER A 70 12.95 1.51 3.64
C SER A 70 13.18 0.05 3.25
N LYS A 71 13.89 -0.75 4.06
CA LYS A 71 14.15 -2.16 3.75
C LYS A 71 12.88 -2.97 4.02
N TYR A 72 12.22 -2.66 5.13
CA TYR A 72 10.92 -3.17 5.50
C TYR A 72 9.84 -2.73 4.52
N PHE A 73 9.86 -1.48 4.04
CA PHE A 73 8.96 -0.98 2.99
C PHE A 73 9.10 -1.80 1.70
N LYS A 74 10.34 -2.04 1.23
CA LYS A 74 10.57 -2.86 0.03
C LYS A 74 10.10 -4.30 0.23
N ALA A 75 10.46 -4.92 1.36
CA ALA A 75 10.07 -6.30 1.66
C ALA A 75 8.53 -6.43 1.73
N LEU A 76 7.88 -5.54 2.48
CA LEU A 76 6.43 -5.53 2.64
C LEU A 76 5.70 -5.30 1.32
N ILE A 77 6.17 -4.38 0.47
CA ILE A 77 5.60 -4.19 -0.87
C ILE A 77 5.79 -5.43 -1.73
N ILE A 78 7.01 -6.00 -1.78
CA ILE A 78 7.31 -7.19 -2.58
C ILE A 78 6.43 -8.37 -2.13
N ASP A 79 6.32 -8.60 -0.83
CA ASP A 79 5.51 -9.70 -0.30
C ASP A 79 4.02 -9.48 -0.57
N THR A 80 3.54 -8.24 -0.48
CA THR A 80 2.15 -7.90 -0.84
C THR A 80 1.91 -8.11 -2.34
N ILE A 81 2.84 -7.70 -3.21
CA ILE A 81 2.77 -7.90 -4.66
C ILE A 81 2.75 -9.39 -5.02
N LYS A 82 3.53 -10.24 -4.36
CA LYS A 82 3.51 -11.70 -4.61
C LYS A 82 2.11 -12.28 -4.37
N VAL A 83 1.49 -11.93 -3.23
CA VAL A 83 0.15 -12.40 -2.88
C VAL A 83 -0.89 -11.86 -3.88
N ILE A 84 -0.79 -10.58 -4.23
CA ILE A 84 -1.65 -9.94 -5.23
C ILE A 84 -1.48 -10.56 -6.62
N ALA A 85 -0.27 -10.89 -7.04
CA ALA A 85 0.00 -11.50 -8.34
C ALA A 85 -0.66 -12.87 -8.46
N ILE A 86 -0.63 -13.67 -7.38
CA ILE A 86 -1.35 -14.95 -7.32
C ILE A 86 -2.86 -14.72 -7.41
N LEU A 87 -3.40 -13.74 -6.66
CA LEU A 87 -4.82 -13.40 -6.68
C LEU A 87 -5.28 -12.92 -8.06
N GLN A 88 -4.53 -12.01 -8.69
CA GLN A 88 -4.80 -11.54 -10.05
C GLN A 88 -4.68 -12.65 -11.07
N PHE A 89 -3.71 -13.56 -10.91
CA PHE A 89 -3.60 -14.69 -11.79
C PHE A 89 -4.87 -15.55 -11.72
N VAL A 90 -5.34 -15.86 -10.51
CA VAL A 90 -6.58 -16.63 -10.30
C VAL A 90 -7.81 -15.91 -10.86
N ILE A 91 -7.93 -14.60 -10.64
CA ILE A 91 -9.09 -13.81 -11.09
C ILE A 91 -9.07 -13.61 -12.61
N ASN A 92 -7.93 -13.29 -13.21
CA ASN A 92 -7.83 -13.05 -14.66
C ASN A 92 -7.81 -14.35 -15.46
N PHE A 93 -7.31 -15.45 -14.89
CA PHE A 93 -7.43 -16.76 -15.51
C PHE A 93 -8.89 -17.22 -15.53
N TYR A 94 -9.68 -16.71 -14.58
CA TYR A 94 -11.10 -16.96 -14.52
C TYR A 94 -11.90 -15.78 -15.11
N ASN A 95 -12.23 -15.85 -16.40
CA ASN A 95 -13.34 -15.05 -16.96
C ASN A 95 -14.68 -15.64 -16.47
N PHE A 96 -15.12 -15.27 -15.27
CA PHE A 96 -16.43 -15.68 -14.73
C PHE A 96 -17.47 -14.90 -15.50
N SER A 97 -18.60 -15.55 -15.77
CA SER A 97 -19.77 -14.79 -16.22
C SER A 97 -20.08 -13.73 -15.15
N LEU A 98 -20.55 -12.57 -15.56
CA LEU A 98 -20.84 -11.47 -14.64
C LEU A 98 -21.77 -11.89 -13.49
N VAL A 99 -22.70 -12.82 -13.77
CA VAL A 99 -23.60 -13.42 -12.78
C VAL A 99 -22.85 -14.27 -11.75
N THR A 100 -21.87 -15.07 -12.19
CA THR A 100 -21.07 -15.89 -11.29
C THR A 100 -20.15 -15.04 -10.42
N GLU A 101 -19.54 -13.98 -10.97
CA GLU A 101 -18.77 -13.01 -10.16
C GLU A 101 -19.64 -12.37 -9.08
N LEU A 102 -20.86 -11.93 -9.43
CA LEU A 102 -21.78 -11.25 -8.52
C LEU A 102 -22.24 -12.11 -7.35
N ILE A 103 -22.25 -13.43 -7.51
CA ILE A 103 -22.64 -14.39 -6.46
C ILE A 103 -21.41 -14.83 -5.65
N LEU A 104 -20.32 -15.16 -6.34
CA LEU A 104 -19.12 -15.73 -5.73
C LEU A 104 -18.38 -14.72 -4.85
N LEU A 105 -18.25 -13.46 -5.31
CA LEU A 105 -17.54 -12.41 -4.57
C LEU A 105 -18.17 -12.15 -3.19
N PRO A 106 -19.50 -11.91 -3.06
CA PRO A 106 -20.14 -11.74 -1.76
C PRO A 106 -19.95 -12.94 -0.83
N ILE A 107 -20.00 -14.18 -1.36
CA ILE A 107 -19.82 -15.39 -0.55
C ILE A 107 -18.39 -15.46 0.00
N LEU A 108 -17.38 -15.22 -0.83
CA LEU A 108 -15.98 -15.22 -0.41
C LEU A 108 -15.69 -14.09 0.60
N VAL A 109 -16.26 -12.91 0.37
CA VAL A 109 -16.17 -11.78 1.31
C VAL A 109 -16.84 -12.13 2.64
N PHE A 110 -18.01 -12.76 2.61
CA PHE A 110 -18.72 -13.22 3.81
C PHE A 110 -17.91 -14.25 4.60
N ILE A 111 -17.33 -15.25 3.93
CA ILE A 111 -16.44 -16.24 4.55
C ILE A 111 -15.21 -15.57 5.16
N GLY A 112 -14.60 -14.59 4.46
CA GLY A 112 -13.46 -13.83 4.96
C GLY A 112 -13.80 -12.99 6.19
N MET A 113 -14.98 -12.37 6.22
CA MET A 113 -15.49 -11.66 7.40
C MET A 113 -15.70 -12.62 8.59
N LEU A 114 -16.31 -13.78 8.36
CA LEU A 114 -16.49 -14.79 9.41
C LEU A 114 -15.14 -15.29 9.94
N GLN A 115 -14.16 -15.50 9.06
CA GLN A 115 -12.81 -15.89 9.44
C GLN A 115 -12.14 -14.82 10.31
N ALA A 116 -12.26 -13.54 9.91
CA ALA A 116 -11.71 -12.43 10.67
C ALA A 116 -12.36 -12.30 12.06
N VAL A 117 -13.69 -12.42 12.15
CA VAL A 117 -14.42 -12.37 13.43
C VAL A 117 -14.07 -13.57 14.31
N ALA A 118 -14.01 -14.78 13.76
CA ALA A 118 -13.62 -15.98 14.50
C ALA A 118 -12.16 -15.92 14.99
N GLY A 119 -11.29 -15.19 14.30
CA GLY A 119 -9.90 -14.98 14.70
C GLY A 119 -9.68 -13.98 15.84
N LEU A 120 -10.71 -13.24 16.27
CA LEU A 120 -10.61 -12.25 17.35
C LEU A 120 -10.67 -12.86 18.76
N ASP A 121 -11.24 -14.07 18.91
CA ASP A 121 -11.41 -14.76 20.18
C ASP A 121 -10.76 -16.15 20.12
N SER A 122 -9.92 -16.48 21.11
CA SER A 122 -9.26 -17.79 21.19
C SER A 122 -10.24 -18.94 21.30
N LYS A 123 -11.47 -18.70 21.79
CA LYS A 123 -12.55 -19.69 21.82
C LYS A 123 -13.00 -20.16 20.43
N ASN A 124 -12.87 -19.32 19.40
CA ASN A 124 -13.32 -19.60 18.04
C ASN A 124 -12.17 -19.98 17.10
N ALA A 125 -10.98 -20.23 17.64
CA ALA A 125 -9.78 -20.56 16.85
C ALA A 125 -9.96 -21.76 15.92
N GLN A 126 -10.76 -22.76 16.33
CA GLN A 126 -11.07 -23.92 15.49
C GLN A 126 -11.92 -23.54 14.26
N VAL A 127 -12.91 -22.66 14.44
CA VAL A 127 -13.74 -22.14 13.33
C VAL A 127 -12.89 -21.30 12.37
N ALA A 128 -12.04 -20.43 12.90
CA ALA A 128 -11.11 -19.64 12.10
C ALA A 128 -10.18 -20.55 11.26
N LYS A 129 -9.68 -21.65 11.84
CA LYS A 129 -8.84 -22.62 11.14
C LYS A 129 -9.60 -23.36 10.04
N ILE A 130 -10.84 -23.76 10.27
CA ILE A 130 -11.70 -24.41 9.26
C ILE A 130 -11.95 -23.46 8.08
N LEU A 131 -12.34 -22.21 8.35
CA LEU A 131 -12.58 -21.20 7.32
C LEU A 131 -11.30 -20.88 6.52
N THR A 132 -10.15 -20.87 7.21
CA THR A 132 -8.83 -20.71 6.55
C THR A 132 -8.53 -21.88 5.62
N ASN A 133 -8.77 -23.11 6.05
CA ASN A 133 -8.55 -24.30 5.21
C ASN A 133 -9.53 -24.34 4.03
N LEU A 134 -10.79 -23.94 4.23
CA LEU A 134 -11.78 -23.86 3.16
C LEU A 134 -11.38 -22.83 2.09
N MET A 135 -10.95 -21.64 2.51
CA MET A 135 -10.37 -20.61 1.64
C MET A 135 -9.14 -21.15 0.88
N ALA A 136 -8.27 -21.90 1.56
CA ALA A 136 -7.10 -22.51 0.94
C ALA A 136 -7.48 -23.56 -0.11
N ILE A 137 -8.40 -24.49 0.21
CA ILE A 137 -8.89 -25.50 -0.73
C ILE A 137 -9.53 -24.83 -1.94
N PHE A 138 -10.34 -23.80 -1.74
CA PHE A 138 -10.96 -23.04 -2.83
C PHE A 138 -9.90 -22.36 -3.71
N GLY A 139 -8.92 -21.70 -3.11
CA GLY A 139 -7.79 -21.09 -3.82
C GLY A 139 -6.95 -22.11 -4.60
N PHE A 140 -6.63 -23.26 -3.99
CA PHE A 140 -5.90 -24.35 -4.66
C PHE A 140 -6.72 -25.01 -5.76
N GLY A 141 -8.04 -25.19 -5.56
CA GLY A 141 -8.95 -25.71 -6.57
C GLY A 141 -8.99 -24.79 -7.80
N LEU A 142 -9.05 -23.48 -7.59
CA LEU A 142 -8.93 -22.50 -8.67
C LEU A 142 -7.57 -22.57 -9.38
N LEU A 143 -6.46 -22.74 -8.65
CA LEU A 143 -5.14 -22.89 -9.25
C LEU A 143 -5.01 -24.18 -10.10
N ILE A 144 -5.46 -25.32 -9.58
CA ILE A 144 -5.42 -26.61 -10.31
C ILE A 144 -6.33 -26.56 -11.53
N TYR A 145 -7.55 -26.04 -11.38
CA TYR A 145 -8.46 -25.83 -12.51
C TYR A 145 -7.85 -24.88 -13.55
N SER A 146 -7.11 -23.86 -13.10
CA SER A 146 -6.41 -22.95 -14.00
C SER A 146 -5.34 -23.67 -14.82
N ILE A 147 -4.49 -24.45 -14.16
CA ILE A 147 -3.46 -25.27 -14.83
C ILE A 147 -4.11 -26.29 -15.77
N TYR A 148 -5.21 -26.94 -15.36
CA TYR A 148 -5.95 -27.90 -16.18
C TYR A 148 -6.51 -27.25 -17.45
N LYS A 149 -7.15 -26.08 -17.34
CA LYS A 149 -7.66 -25.34 -18.51
C LYS A 149 -6.54 -24.88 -19.43
N MET A 150 -5.41 -24.45 -18.86
CA MET A 150 -4.22 -24.06 -19.63
C MET A 150 -3.65 -25.26 -20.40
N ALA A 151 -3.62 -26.45 -19.80
CA ALA A 151 -3.09 -27.68 -20.40
C ALA A 151 -4.03 -28.32 -21.43
N ASN A 152 -5.36 -28.26 -21.21
CA ASN A 152 -6.35 -28.99 -22.03
C ASN A 152 -7.01 -28.16 -23.12
N GLY A 153 -6.54 -26.94 -23.35
CA GLY A 153 -6.76 -26.26 -24.62
C GLY A 153 -7.06 -24.79 -24.46
N TYR A 154 -6.05 -23.94 -24.61
CA TYR A 154 -6.22 -22.53 -24.95
C TYR A 154 -4.99 -22.06 -25.76
N SER A 155 -5.04 -22.21 -27.09
CA SER A 155 -4.31 -21.30 -28.03
C SER A 155 -4.73 -19.83 -27.83
N ASP A 156 -5.86 -19.64 -27.16
CA ASP A 156 -6.50 -18.40 -26.76
C ASP A 156 -5.87 -17.71 -25.53
N PHE A 157 -5.04 -18.40 -24.72
CA PHE A 157 -4.26 -17.75 -23.65
C PHE A 157 -3.22 -16.79 -24.25
N PHE A 158 -2.67 -17.17 -25.41
CA PHE A 158 -1.77 -16.34 -26.21
C PHE A 158 -2.49 -15.32 -27.10
N LYS A 159 -3.83 -15.26 -27.09
CA LYS A 159 -4.54 -14.13 -27.72
C LYS A 159 -4.18 -12.85 -26.98
N LEU A 160 -3.86 -11.81 -27.76
CA LEU A 160 -3.41 -10.50 -27.28
C LEU A 160 -4.31 -9.91 -26.16
N GLY A 161 -5.62 -10.11 -26.23
CA GLY A 161 -6.57 -9.62 -25.21
C GLY A 161 -6.46 -10.31 -23.84
N THR A 162 -6.13 -11.61 -23.81
CA THR A 162 -5.94 -12.37 -22.57
C THR A 162 -4.63 -11.93 -21.91
N LEU A 163 -3.52 -11.90 -22.66
CA LEU A 163 -2.22 -11.43 -22.18
C LEU A 163 -2.28 -9.99 -21.66
N HIS A 164 -3.00 -9.12 -22.36
CA HIS A 164 -3.22 -7.73 -21.94
C HIS A 164 -3.87 -7.65 -20.54
N SER A 165 -4.90 -8.46 -20.28
CA SER A 165 -5.61 -8.51 -18.99
C SER A 165 -4.72 -8.96 -17.82
N PHE A 166 -3.68 -9.76 -18.08
CA PHE A 166 -2.67 -10.14 -17.07
C PHE A 166 -1.57 -9.10 -16.90
N ILE A 167 -1.10 -8.48 -17.98
CA ILE A 167 0.03 -7.54 -17.96
C ILE A 167 -0.40 -6.19 -17.38
N LEU A 168 -1.60 -5.72 -17.69
CA LEU A 168 -2.06 -4.40 -17.28
C LEU A 168 -2.03 -4.21 -15.75
N PRO A 169 -2.55 -5.12 -14.91
CA PRO A 169 -2.50 -4.95 -13.46
C PRO A 169 -1.06 -4.98 -12.88
N ILE A 170 -0.15 -5.73 -13.50
CA ILE A 170 1.28 -5.73 -13.12
C ILE A 170 1.90 -4.37 -13.44
N LEU A 171 1.65 -3.87 -14.66
CA LEU A 171 2.15 -2.58 -15.13
C LEU A 171 1.61 -1.43 -14.26
N LEU A 172 0.32 -1.45 -13.93
CA LEU A 172 -0.29 -0.50 -12.99
C LEU A 172 0.38 -0.56 -11.62
N THR A 173 0.65 -1.76 -11.10
CA THR A 173 1.33 -1.94 -9.80
C THR A 173 2.74 -1.36 -9.81
N ILE A 174 3.53 -1.61 -10.86
CA ILE A 174 4.88 -1.04 -11.02
C ILE A 174 4.81 0.49 -11.10
N LEU A 175 3.90 1.02 -11.91
CA LEU A 175 3.68 2.46 -12.04
C LEU A 175 3.09 3.08 -10.77
N PHE A 176 2.53 2.30 -9.86
CA PHE A 176 2.02 2.78 -8.57
C PHE A 176 3.10 2.87 -7.48
N LEU A 177 4.21 2.14 -7.62
CA LEU A 177 5.30 2.15 -6.65
C LEU A 177 5.90 3.54 -6.38
N PRO A 178 6.15 4.41 -7.39
CA PRO A 178 6.64 5.76 -7.15
C PRO A 178 5.68 6.55 -6.26
N TYR A 179 4.37 6.49 -6.53
CA TYR A 179 3.36 7.14 -5.70
C TYR A 179 3.41 6.64 -4.24
N LEU A 180 3.47 5.32 -4.04
CA LEU A 180 3.58 4.73 -2.69
C LEU A 180 4.84 5.21 -1.96
N TYR A 181 5.96 5.36 -2.66
CA TYR A 181 7.19 5.88 -2.09
C TYR A 181 7.02 7.33 -1.61
N PHE A 182 6.47 8.21 -2.45
CA PHE A 182 6.24 9.61 -2.09
C PHE A 182 5.21 9.76 -0.97
N LEU A 183 4.14 8.98 -1.00
CA LEU A 183 3.13 8.97 0.06
C LEU A 183 3.73 8.54 1.40
N SER A 184 4.55 7.48 1.40
CA SER A 184 5.28 7.03 2.60
C SER A 184 6.23 8.10 3.13
N LEU A 185 7.04 8.69 2.25
CA LEU A 185 7.95 9.77 2.62
C LEU A 185 7.19 10.98 3.22
N TYR A 186 6.08 11.39 2.59
CA TYR A 186 5.23 12.46 3.08
C TYR A 186 4.69 12.14 4.49
N SER A 187 4.16 10.93 4.68
CA SER A 187 3.61 10.48 5.97
C SER A 187 4.66 10.51 7.09
N ILE A 188 5.89 10.03 6.81
CA ILE A 188 7.00 10.07 7.78
C ILE A 188 7.35 11.52 8.14
N TYR A 189 7.44 12.42 7.14
CA TYR A 189 7.70 13.84 7.39
C TYR A 189 6.61 14.48 8.25
N GLU A 190 5.35 14.29 7.89
CA GLU A 190 4.20 14.89 8.59
C GLU A 190 4.15 14.42 10.05
N SER A 191 4.17 13.10 10.26
CA SER A 191 4.16 12.48 11.59
C SER A 191 5.30 13.00 12.46
N TYR A 192 6.52 13.02 11.92
CA TYR A 192 7.67 13.50 12.68
C TYR A 192 7.63 15.01 12.93
N PHE A 193 7.14 15.80 11.99
CA PHE A 193 7.03 17.25 12.16
C PHE A 193 5.99 17.65 13.19
N ILE A 194 4.88 16.91 13.28
CA ILE A 194 3.92 17.03 14.36
C ILE A 194 4.60 16.70 15.69
N ARG A 195 5.34 15.58 15.77
CA ARG A 195 6.09 15.21 16.97
C ARG A 195 7.07 16.31 17.42
N LEU A 196 7.82 16.91 16.48
CA LEU A 196 8.72 18.03 16.78
C LEU A 196 8.00 19.26 17.37
N ASP A 197 6.77 19.55 16.93
CA ASP A 197 6.00 20.67 17.48
C ASP A 197 5.61 20.45 18.94
N PHE A 198 5.48 19.19 19.37
CA PHE A 198 5.23 18.81 20.76
C PHE A 198 6.51 18.67 21.59
N MET A 199 7.70 18.59 20.96
CA MET A 199 8.96 18.47 21.69
C MET A 199 9.37 19.76 22.41
N THR A 200 8.93 20.94 21.96
CA THR A 200 9.29 22.21 22.62
C THR A 200 8.28 23.32 22.35
N VAL A 201 8.22 24.28 23.27
CA VAL A 201 7.45 25.53 23.12
C VAL A 201 8.17 26.52 22.18
N LYS A 202 9.49 26.38 21.98
CA LYS A 202 10.30 27.28 21.13
C LYS A 202 10.04 27.06 19.62
N LYS A 203 8.88 27.48 19.12
CA LYS A 203 8.42 27.26 17.72
C LYS A 203 9.39 27.76 16.66
N GLY A 204 10.13 28.85 16.92
CA GLY A 204 11.17 29.35 16.01
C GLY A 204 12.32 28.35 15.79
N LYS A 205 12.78 27.67 16.84
CA LYS A 205 13.80 26.60 16.72
C LYS A 205 13.22 25.39 15.97
N VAL A 206 11.97 25.01 16.23
CA VAL A 206 11.29 23.91 15.51
C VAL A 206 11.20 24.18 14.01
N LYS A 207 10.79 25.39 13.61
CA LYS A 207 10.72 25.77 12.18
C LYS A 207 12.08 25.66 11.48
N LYS A 208 13.16 26.08 12.15
CA LYS A 208 14.54 25.94 11.66
C LYS A 208 14.94 24.46 11.52
N VAL A 209 14.67 23.63 12.52
CA VAL A 209 14.94 22.18 12.47
C VAL A 209 14.18 21.54 11.31
N LYS A 210 12.86 21.76 11.17
CA LYS A 210 12.06 21.22 10.07
C LYS A 210 12.64 21.58 8.70
N LYS A 211 13.11 22.82 8.52
CA LYS A 211 13.79 23.26 7.28
C LYS A 211 15.08 22.48 7.04
N TYR A 212 15.93 22.33 8.06
CA TYR A 212 17.19 21.60 7.93
C TYR A 212 16.98 20.10 7.68
N ILE A 213 15.96 19.50 8.27
CA ILE A 213 15.62 18.10 8.01
C ILE A 213 15.19 17.93 6.56
N ARG A 214 14.28 18.77 6.04
CA ARG A 214 13.89 18.72 4.60
C ARG A 214 15.10 18.86 3.67
N GLN A 215 15.99 19.81 3.95
CA GLN A 215 17.21 20.04 3.16
C GLN A 215 18.27 18.95 3.29
N ARG A 216 18.17 18.07 4.30
CA ARG A 216 19.15 16.99 4.50
C ARG A 216 18.59 15.65 4.03
N ALA A 217 17.39 15.30 4.47
CA ALA A 217 16.71 14.07 4.09
C ALA A 217 16.27 14.10 2.61
N HIS A 218 15.84 15.25 2.06
CA HIS A 218 15.26 15.35 0.72
C HIS A 218 14.21 14.24 0.51
N LEU A 219 14.42 13.39 -0.50
CA LEU A 219 13.55 12.29 -0.85
C LEU A 219 14.04 10.94 -0.28
N ASN A 220 15.00 10.92 0.64
CA ASN A 220 15.62 9.68 1.12
C ASN A 220 15.03 9.24 2.47
N ILE A 221 14.15 8.24 2.44
CA ILE A 221 13.51 7.65 3.63
C ILE A 221 14.54 7.16 4.66
N ASN A 222 15.61 6.46 4.24
CA ASN A 222 16.64 5.96 5.17
C ASN A 222 17.33 7.09 5.92
N ARG A 223 17.64 8.18 5.22
CA ARG A 223 18.27 9.34 5.83
C ARG A 223 17.31 10.05 6.78
N LEU A 224 16.03 10.13 6.44
CA LEU A 224 15.00 10.69 7.30
C LEU A 224 14.86 9.86 8.59
N ASN A 225 14.76 8.54 8.49
CA ASN A 225 14.65 7.65 9.65
C ASN A 225 15.86 7.74 10.58
N ARG A 226 17.09 7.80 10.04
CA ARG A 226 18.28 8.03 10.86
C ARG A 226 18.21 9.34 11.66
N ILE A 227 17.71 10.41 11.04
CA ILE A 227 17.50 11.68 11.75
C ILE A 227 16.48 11.46 12.86
N ILE A 228 15.35 10.82 12.57
CA ILE A 228 14.26 10.58 13.53
C ILE A 228 14.74 9.77 14.74
N GLU A 229 15.46 8.68 14.51
CA GLU A 229 15.96 7.78 15.55
C GLU A 229 17.00 8.43 16.46
N ARG A 230 17.86 9.30 15.90
CA ARG A 230 18.99 9.90 16.62
C ARG A 230 18.69 11.29 17.18
N PHE A 231 17.50 11.83 16.95
CA PHE A 231 17.16 13.19 17.36
C PHE A 231 16.88 13.27 18.86
N ASP A 232 17.59 14.15 19.55
CA ASP A 232 17.44 14.41 20.98
C ASP A 232 16.68 15.74 21.21
N LYS A 233 15.65 15.69 22.06
CA LYS A 233 14.84 16.87 22.45
C LYS A 233 15.67 17.94 23.18
N ARG A 234 16.76 17.58 23.88
CA ARG A 234 17.63 18.51 24.62
C ARG A 234 18.24 19.61 23.74
N VAL A 235 18.44 19.31 22.47
CA VAL A 235 18.99 20.24 21.46
C VAL A 235 18.13 21.51 21.28
N PHE A 236 16.86 21.50 21.68
CA PHE A 236 16.04 22.71 21.69
C PHE A 236 16.38 23.68 22.83
N TYR A 237 16.96 23.19 23.92
CA TYR A 237 17.24 23.95 25.13
C TYR A 237 18.68 24.46 25.17
N ASP A 238 19.61 23.73 24.55
CA ASP A 238 21.03 24.10 24.48
C ASP A 238 21.35 25.12 23.36
N ASP A 239 22.54 25.70 23.41
CA ASP A 239 23.13 26.57 22.36
C ASP A 239 23.70 25.78 21.17
N THR A 240 23.20 24.57 20.97
CA THR A 240 23.62 23.69 19.88
C THR A 240 23.29 24.31 18.52
N ASN A 241 24.27 24.34 17.62
CA ASN A 241 24.04 24.71 16.22
C ASN A 241 23.19 23.64 15.51
N LEU A 242 21.88 23.89 15.41
CA LEU A 242 20.87 22.99 14.84
C LEU A 242 21.22 22.49 13.43
N LYS A 243 21.83 23.33 12.59
CA LYS A 243 22.20 22.97 11.20
C LYS A 243 23.33 21.93 11.21
N LYS A 244 24.35 22.15 12.05
CA LYS A 244 25.48 21.22 12.22
C LYS A 244 25.02 19.92 12.86
N TYR A 245 24.14 20.00 13.85
CA TYR A 245 23.55 18.85 14.53
C TYR A 245 22.77 17.94 13.57
N VAL A 246 21.78 18.47 12.83
CA VAL A 246 21.00 17.69 11.85
C VAL A 246 21.91 17.06 10.80
N LYS A 247 22.95 17.79 10.34
CA LYS A 247 23.95 17.23 9.42
C LYS A 247 24.69 16.04 10.02
N LYS A 248 25.10 16.12 11.30
CA LYS A 248 25.81 15.03 12.01
C LYS A 248 24.96 13.77 12.09
N ILE A 249 23.72 13.88 12.57
CA ILE A 249 22.85 12.72 12.77
C ILE A 249 22.31 12.11 11.46
N SER A 250 22.34 12.86 10.35
CA SER A 250 21.89 12.35 9.04
C SER A 250 22.87 11.38 8.36
N LYS A 251 24.14 11.36 8.80
CA LYS A 251 25.18 10.52 8.20
C LYS A 251 25.00 9.05 8.62
N PRO A 252 25.31 8.09 7.73
CA PRO A 252 25.46 6.70 8.14
C PRO A 252 26.60 6.58 9.15
N ASP A 253 26.56 5.56 10.00
CA ASP A 253 27.72 5.23 10.83
C ASP A 253 28.88 4.87 9.91
N LYS A 254 30.08 5.32 10.26
CA LYS A 254 31.27 4.82 9.58
C LYS A 254 31.32 3.33 9.88
N ALA A 255 31.23 2.50 8.85
CA ALA A 255 31.58 1.09 8.99
C ALA A 255 33.00 1.06 9.59
N SER A 256 33.11 0.56 10.81
CA SER A 256 34.37 0.03 11.33
C SER A 256 34.77 -1.05 10.33
N GLY A 257 35.81 -0.75 9.55
CA GLY A 257 36.38 -1.66 8.56
C GLY A 257 36.97 -2.90 9.19
#